data_AF-A0A088S432-F1
#
_entry.id   AF-A0A088S432-F1
#
_cell.length_a   1.000
_cell.length_b   1.000
_cell.length_c   1.000
_cell.angle_alpha   90.00
_cell.angle_beta   90.00
_cell.angle_gamma   90.00
#
_symmetry.space_group_name_H-M   'P 1'
#
loop_
_entity.id
_entity.type
_entity.pdbx_description
1 polymer ?
#
loop_
_entity_poly.entity_id
_entity_poly.type
_entity_poly.pdbx_seq_one_letter_code
_entity_poly.pdbx_strand_id
1 'polypeptide(L)'
;MVSLFLLIDIDNTLYEYSETGFDKEMRNRIFAFAEQRVGLTTEQAECLSRRYWLNYGLSLHGYIKEYNVDAKEYSDFVHQCSYDKLHYNKPLVDMLLSMQYVREDAEEYDGPHPTGVHHLYYYTNANRSHARKVLDLQGLRPIFTRPRPVGLPVKEYHRIDDEAGFEDHVEWLGFSYEDQWRLTNPVIANKPMRQAYEAIYKAIEDQIAEDATLVTTTTTTAGSESAFASSPPLRKSISAKEVENKQAHLRPENLVMVDDSLMNIDAPLELGWGAVWYAHDKQELPTDVNSNASAPLYAAAVASGRLQVIRSILELKTAVERICVANSRSTSS
;
A
#
# COMPACT_ATOMS: atom_id res chain seq x y z
N MET A 1 -0.89 -22.34 -8.72
CA MET A 1 -1.92 -21.30 -8.51
C MET A 1 -1.25 -19.97 -8.81
N VAL A 2 -1.91 -19.08 -9.55
CA VAL A 2 -1.33 -17.77 -9.90
C VAL A 2 -1.26 -16.91 -8.65
N SER A 3 -0.07 -16.43 -8.30
CA SER A 3 0.12 -15.45 -7.24
C SER A 3 -0.22 -14.04 -7.75
N LEU A 4 -0.85 -13.25 -6.90
CA LEU A 4 -1.19 -11.86 -7.19
C LEU A 4 -0.38 -10.94 -6.26
N PHE A 5 -0.23 -9.69 -6.68
CA PHE A 5 0.38 -8.62 -5.91
C PHE A 5 -0.70 -7.59 -5.59
N LEU A 6 -1.09 -7.51 -4.31
CA LEU A 6 -2.16 -6.60 -3.88
C LEU A 6 -1.53 -5.35 -3.30
N LEU A 7 -1.88 -4.20 -3.88
CA LEU A 7 -1.58 -2.87 -3.36
C LEU A 7 -2.84 -2.35 -2.66
N ILE A 8 -2.81 -2.33 -1.34
CA ILE A 8 -3.99 -2.10 -0.49
C ILE A 8 -3.87 -0.72 0.15
N ASP A 9 -4.82 0.16 -0.16
CA ASP A 9 -4.94 1.44 0.52
C ASP A 9 -5.23 1.27 2.03
N ILE A 10 -4.92 2.29 2.82
CA ILE A 10 -5.08 2.23 4.28
C ILE A 10 -6.35 2.97 4.71
N ASP A 11 -6.42 4.27 4.40
CA ASP A 11 -7.34 5.19 5.04
C ASP A 11 -8.72 5.13 4.40
N ASN A 12 -9.74 4.80 5.19
CA ASN A 12 -11.08 4.45 4.70
C ASN A 12 -11.15 3.15 3.86
N THR A 13 -10.08 2.34 3.88
CA THR A 13 -10.05 1.03 3.21
C THR A 13 -9.87 -0.12 4.20
N LEU A 14 -8.80 -0.09 5.03
CA LEU A 14 -8.55 -1.11 6.07
C LEU A 14 -9.35 -0.87 7.35
N TYR A 15 -10.04 0.25 7.43
CA TYR A 15 -10.98 0.65 8.47
C TYR A 15 -11.89 1.72 7.85
N GLU A 16 -13.04 2.00 8.47
CA GLU A 16 -13.91 3.06 7.96
C GLU A 16 -13.69 4.39 8.70
N TYR A 17 -13.82 5.51 8.00
CA TYR A 17 -13.86 6.82 8.66
C TYR A 17 -15.07 6.97 9.59
N SER A 18 -16.16 6.25 9.34
CA SER A 18 -17.33 6.20 10.22
C SER A 18 -16.98 5.70 11.64
N GLU A 19 -15.98 4.83 11.76
CA GLU A 19 -15.52 4.22 13.02
C GLU A 19 -14.53 5.13 13.77
N THR A 20 -13.71 5.88 13.03
CA THR A 20 -12.58 6.66 13.60
C THR A 20 -12.87 8.15 13.70
N GLY A 21 -13.63 8.72 12.75
CA GLY A 21 -13.82 10.16 12.57
C GLY A 21 -12.58 10.88 12.01
N PHE A 22 -11.63 10.15 11.45
CA PHE A 22 -10.41 10.72 10.87
C PHE A 22 -10.70 11.68 9.71
N ASP A 23 -11.74 11.44 8.92
CA ASP A 23 -12.19 12.36 7.86
C ASP A 23 -12.36 13.79 8.40
N LYS A 24 -13.04 13.92 9.54
CA LYS A 24 -13.33 15.20 10.17
C LYS A 24 -12.09 15.77 10.85
N GLU A 25 -11.33 14.94 11.57
CA GLU A 25 -10.12 15.39 12.25
C GLU A 25 -9.06 15.89 11.26
N MET A 26 -8.73 15.10 10.24
CA MET A 26 -7.76 15.47 9.21
C MET A 26 -8.25 16.69 8.43
N ARG A 27 -9.52 16.76 8.03
CA ARG A 27 -10.06 17.95 7.34
C ARG A 27 -9.92 19.22 8.19
N ASN A 28 -10.31 19.17 9.45
CA ASN A 28 -10.18 20.33 10.35
C ASN A 28 -8.72 20.76 10.52
N ARG A 29 -7.79 19.79 10.58
CA ARG A 29 -6.35 20.08 10.66
C ARG A 29 -5.79 20.66 9.37
N ILE A 30 -6.24 20.18 8.21
CA ILE A 30 -5.87 20.79 6.92
C ILE A 30 -6.28 22.27 6.90
N PHE A 31 -7.49 22.60 7.36
CA PHE A 31 -7.95 23.98 7.41
C PHE A 31 -7.15 24.80 8.43
N ALA A 32 -6.95 24.26 9.64
CA ALA A 32 -6.13 24.93 10.65
C ALA A 32 -4.69 25.18 10.18
N PHE A 33 -4.09 24.25 9.44
CA PHE A 33 -2.76 24.46 8.85
C PHE A 33 -2.79 25.61 7.82
N ALA A 34 -3.74 25.58 6.89
CA ALA A 34 -3.90 26.62 5.88
C ALA A 34 -4.11 28.01 6.49
N GLU A 35 -4.88 28.12 7.57
CA GLU A 35 -5.05 29.39 8.28
C GLU A 35 -3.77 29.82 8.99
N GLN A 36 -3.15 28.93 9.78
CA GLN A 36 -2.04 29.28 10.68
C GLN A 36 -0.69 29.43 9.98
N ARG A 37 -0.46 28.68 8.89
CA ARG A 37 0.84 28.60 8.21
C ARG A 37 0.83 29.25 6.83
N VAL A 38 -0.32 29.27 6.15
CA VAL A 38 -0.45 29.86 4.81
C VAL A 38 -1.15 31.22 4.84
N GLY A 39 -1.96 31.50 5.87
CA GLY A 39 -2.69 32.77 6.01
C GLY A 39 -3.99 32.82 5.21
N LEU A 40 -4.57 31.67 4.89
CA LEU A 40 -5.86 31.55 4.21
C LEU A 40 -7.02 31.70 5.20
N THR A 41 -8.22 32.05 4.73
CA THR A 41 -9.45 31.88 5.55
C THR A 41 -9.91 30.43 5.51
N THR A 42 -10.77 30.02 6.47
CA THR A 42 -11.40 28.68 6.45
C THR A 42 -12.07 28.39 5.10
N GLU A 43 -12.82 29.33 4.52
CA GLU A 43 -13.53 29.13 3.25
C GLU A 43 -12.56 28.95 2.08
N GLN A 44 -11.46 29.71 2.07
CA GLN A 44 -10.39 29.54 1.09
C GLN A 44 -9.72 28.17 1.25
N ALA A 45 -9.40 27.78 2.48
CA ALA A 45 -8.79 26.50 2.79
C ALA A 45 -9.68 25.33 2.36
N GLU A 46 -10.99 25.41 2.59
CA GLU A 46 -11.96 24.40 2.16
C GLU A 46 -12.00 24.28 0.63
N CYS A 47 -12.18 25.41 -0.06
CA CYS A 47 -12.24 25.45 -1.52
C CYS A 47 -10.94 24.94 -2.16
N LEU A 48 -9.79 25.40 -1.68
CA LEU A 48 -8.48 25.01 -2.19
C LEU A 48 -8.16 23.54 -1.91
N SER A 49 -8.41 23.06 -0.69
CA SER A 49 -8.13 21.66 -0.35
C SER A 49 -8.95 20.70 -1.20
N ARG A 50 -10.24 21.02 -1.44
CA ARG A 50 -11.09 20.24 -2.36
C ARG A 50 -10.56 20.28 -3.78
N ARG A 51 -10.18 21.46 -4.28
CA ARG A 51 -9.59 21.62 -5.63
C ARG A 51 -8.30 20.83 -5.76
N TYR A 52 -7.41 20.89 -4.78
CA TYR A 52 -6.13 20.17 -4.80
C TYR A 52 -6.32 18.67 -4.73
N TRP A 53 -7.24 18.19 -3.89
CA TRP A 53 -7.57 16.76 -3.85
C TRP A 53 -8.12 16.27 -5.20
N LEU A 54 -9.08 17.00 -5.81
CA LEU A 54 -9.61 16.64 -7.13
C LEU A 54 -8.54 16.64 -8.23
N ASN A 55 -7.61 17.60 -8.19
CA ASN A 55 -6.61 17.77 -9.25
C ASN A 55 -5.37 16.89 -9.06
N TYR A 56 -5.03 16.53 -7.82
CA TYR A 56 -3.75 15.92 -7.48
C TYR A 56 -3.87 14.65 -6.63
N GLY A 57 -5.07 14.25 -6.19
CA GLY A 57 -5.32 13.12 -5.30
C GLY A 57 -4.85 13.31 -3.85
N LEU A 58 -4.12 14.40 -3.58
CA LEU A 58 -3.58 14.74 -2.27
C LEU A 58 -3.51 16.27 -2.15
N SER A 59 -4.21 16.84 -1.16
CA SER A 59 -4.24 18.30 -0.94
C SER A 59 -2.83 18.88 -0.76
N LEU A 60 -1.95 18.15 -0.08
CA LEU A 60 -0.56 18.54 0.16
C LEU A 60 0.20 18.87 -1.13
N HIS A 61 -0.02 18.12 -2.21
CA HIS A 61 0.65 18.40 -3.49
C HIS A 61 0.37 19.83 -3.95
N GLY A 62 -0.90 20.27 -3.86
CA GLY A 62 -1.29 21.62 -4.22
C GLY A 62 -0.67 22.69 -3.30
N TYR A 63 -0.61 22.43 -2.00
CA TYR A 63 0.02 23.34 -1.04
C TYR A 63 1.54 23.49 -1.26
N ILE A 64 2.25 22.42 -1.64
CA ILE A 64 3.66 22.52 -2.03
C ILE A 64 3.80 23.36 -3.29
N LYS A 65 3.01 23.05 -4.31
CA LYS A 65 3.13 23.69 -5.62
C LYS A 65 2.79 25.18 -5.62
N GLU A 66 1.74 25.56 -4.90
CA GLU A 66 1.21 26.94 -4.93
C GLU A 66 1.72 27.79 -3.76
N TYR A 67 2.13 27.19 -2.63
CA TYR A 67 2.52 27.90 -1.41
C TYR A 67 3.90 27.51 -0.85
N ASN A 68 4.65 26.61 -1.50
CA ASN A 68 5.96 26.15 -1.05
C ASN A 68 5.97 25.64 0.41
N VAL A 69 4.88 24.97 0.79
CA VAL A 69 4.73 24.32 2.11
C VAL A 69 5.76 23.20 2.24
N ASP A 70 6.37 23.06 3.42
CA ASP A 70 7.18 21.88 3.75
C ASP A 70 6.28 20.65 3.91
N ALA A 71 6.57 19.60 3.13
CA ALA A 71 5.74 18.40 3.08
C ALA A 71 5.67 17.69 4.44
N LYS A 72 6.81 17.62 5.14
CA LYS A 72 6.92 16.93 6.42
C LYS A 72 6.17 17.69 7.50
N GLU A 73 6.36 19.01 7.60
CA GLU A 73 5.63 19.85 8.56
C GLU A 73 4.12 19.72 8.38
N TYR A 74 3.62 19.80 7.14
CA TYR A 74 2.20 19.64 6.84
C TYR A 74 1.68 18.27 7.26
N SER A 75 2.33 17.20 6.80
CA SER A 75 1.87 15.85 7.07
C SER A 75 1.90 15.51 8.56
N ASP A 76 2.94 15.95 9.28
CA ASP A 76 3.03 15.74 10.72
C ASP A 76 1.93 16.52 11.45
N PHE A 77 1.58 17.73 11.00
CA PHE A 77 0.49 18.51 11.59
C PHE A 77 -0.90 17.89 11.33
N VAL A 78 -1.15 17.46 10.09
CA VAL A 78 -2.46 16.92 9.67
C VAL A 78 -2.72 15.55 10.28
N HIS A 79 -1.71 14.69 10.43
CA HIS A 79 -1.87 13.33 10.97
C HIS A 79 -1.73 13.23 12.50
N GLN A 80 -1.70 14.35 13.23
CA GLN A 80 -1.83 14.39 14.69
C GLN A 80 -3.25 14.06 15.17
N CYS A 81 -3.86 13.00 14.66
CA CYS A 81 -5.22 12.57 15.02
C CYS A 81 -5.24 11.77 16.33
N SER A 82 -6.42 11.65 16.98
CA SER A 82 -6.61 10.71 18.09
C SER A 82 -6.85 9.30 17.54
N TYR A 83 -5.91 8.39 17.79
CA TYR A 83 -6.01 6.99 17.33
C TYR A 83 -6.78 6.09 18.32
N ASP A 84 -7.43 6.65 19.35
CA ASP A 84 -8.02 5.89 20.47
C ASP A 84 -9.15 4.95 20.06
N LYS A 85 -9.77 5.21 18.89
CA LYS A 85 -10.87 4.39 18.34
C LYS A 85 -10.38 3.25 17.44
N LEU A 86 -9.09 3.19 17.12
CA LEU A 86 -8.53 2.07 16.39
C LEU A 86 -8.21 0.94 17.36
N HIS A 87 -8.66 -0.25 16.99
CA HIS A 87 -8.50 -1.45 17.79
C HIS A 87 -8.06 -2.61 16.92
N TYR A 88 -7.50 -3.63 17.56
CA TYR A 88 -7.10 -4.86 16.90
C TYR A 88 -8.28 -5.47 16.13
N ASN A 89 -8.12 -5.66 14.82
CA ASN A 89 -9.18 -6.13 13.93
C ASN A 89 -8.95 -7.59 13.55
N LYS A 90 -9.32 -8.51 14.45
CA LYS A 90 -9.10 -9.95 14.24
C LYS A 90 -9.67 -10.46 12.90
N PRO A 91 -10.94 -10.17 12.51
CA PRO A 91 -11.48 -10.64 11.24
C PRO A 91 -10.67 -10.17 10.02
N LEU A 92 -10.21 -8.92 10.02
CA LEU A 92 -9.39 -8.39 8.94
C LEU A 92 -8.01 -9.06 8.90
N VAL A 93 -7.35 -9.20 10.06
CA VAL A 93 -6.05 -9.88 10.21
C VAL A 93 -6.15 -11.32 9.68
N ASP A 94 -7.14 -12.09 10.15
CA ASP A 94 -7.34 -13.49 9.75
C ASP A 94 -7.58 -13.59 8.24
N MET A 95 -8.39 -12.70 7.66
CA MET A 95 -8.67 -12.69 6.23
C MET A 95 -7.40 -12.44 5.41
N LEU A 96 -6.64 -11.38 5.74
CA LEU A 96 -5.42 -11.01 5.01
C LEU A 96 -4.34 -12.08 5.13
N LEU A 97 -4.13 -12.66 6.32
CA LEU A 97 -3.24 -13.80 6.50
C LEU A 97 -3.68 -15.00 5.66
N SER A 98 -4.99 -15.25 5.55
CA SER A 98 -5.48 -16.36 4.72
C SER A 98 -5.19 -16.19 3.22
N MET A 99 -4.87 -14.97 2.79
CA MET A 99 -4.50 -14.63 1.40
C MET A 99 -2.99 -14.51 1.21
N GLN A 100 -2.27 -14.10 2.25
CA GLN A 100 -0.83 -13.82 2.20
C GLN A 100 -0.02 -15.08 1.91
N TYR A 101 1.03 -14.92 1.09
CA TYR A 101 1.97 -15.96 0.71
C TYR A 101 2.62 -16.61 1.95
N VAL A 102 2.55 -17.93 2.04
CA VAL A 102 3.20 -18.70 3.11
C VAL A 102 4.70 -18.77 2.87
N ARG A 103 5.47 -18.19 3.80
CA ARG A 103 6.92 -18.35 3.81
C ARG A 103 7.31 -19.62 4.56
N GLU A 104 8.35 -20.29 4.09
CA GLU A 104 8.82 -21.56 4.67
C GLU A 104 9.57 -21.39 5.98
N ASP A 105 10.05 -20.17 6.27
CA ASP A 105 10.68 -19.79 7.54
C ASP A 105 9.65 -19.47 8.64
N ALA A 106 8.34 -19.54 8.34
CA ALA A 106 7.28 -19.26 9.28
C ALA A 106 7.05 -20.38 10.33
N GLU A 107 7.79 -21.49 10.27
CA GLU A 107 7.58 -22.67 11.12
C GLU A 107 7.92 -22.47 12.62
N GLU A 108 8.46 -21.32 13.05
CA GLU A 108 8.85 -21.05 14.44
C GLU A 108 8.12 -19.84 15.07
N TYR A 109 6.79 -19.78 15.00
CA TYR A 109 6.01 -18.80 15.76
C TYR A 109 4.67 -19.42 16.19
N ASP A 110 4.11 -19.06 17.34
CA ASP A 110 2.88 -19.64 17.90
C ASP A 110 1.66 -18.72 17.67
N GLY A 111 1.73 -17.87 16.65
CA GLY A 111 0.69 -16.88 16.32
C GLY A 111 -0.04 -17.19 15.01
N PRO A 112 -0.95 -16.32 14.56
CA PRO A 112 -1.65 -16.54 13.30
C PRO A 112 -0.66 -16.43 12.13
N HIS A 113 -0.70 -17.41 11.22
CA HIS A 113 0.24 -17.54 10.11
C HIS A 113 -0.45 -17.35 8.75
N PRO A 114 0.30 -16.90 7.74
CA PRO A 114 -0.19 -16.88 6.37
C PRO A 114 -0.60 -18.28 5.89
N THR A 115 -1.66 -18.38 5.10
CA THR A 115 -2.10 -19.65 4.47
C THR A 115 -2.37 -19.53 2.97
N GLY A 116 -2.08 -18.37 2.38
CA GLY A 116 -2.40 -18.07 0.99
C GLY A 116 -1.17 -18.04 0.08
N VAL A 117 -1.31 -17.37 -1.05
CA VAL A 117 -0.30 -17.36 -2.13
C VAL A 117 -0.04 -15.97 -2.70
N HIS A 118 -0.66 -14.92 -2.14
CA HIS A 118 -0.59 -13.57 -2.67
C HIS A 118 0.41 -12.71 -1.89
N HIS A 119 1.05 -11.78 -2.59
CA HIS A 119 1.99 -10.82 -2.01
C HIS A 119 1.25 -9.53 -1.69
N LEU A 120 1.23 -9.12 -0.42
CA LEU A 120 0.46 -7.98 0.05
C LEU A 120 1.38 -6.79 0.34
N TYR A 121 1.00 -5.62 -0.14
CA TYR A 121 1.68 -4.35 0.08
C TYR A 121 0.65 -3.30 0.48
N TYR A 122 0.96 -2.42 1.45
CA TYR A 122 0.13 -1.23 1.63
C TYR A 122 0.50 -0.17 0.60
N TYR A 123 -0.46 0.67 0.20
CA TYR A 123 -0.21 1.76 -0.74
C TYR A 123 -1.11 2.96 -0.45
N THR A 124 -0.58 3.97 0.25
CA THR A 124 -1.35 5.10 0.80
C THR A 124 -0.77 6.46 0.42
N ASN A 125 -1.64 7.48 0.31
CA ASN A 125 -1.24 8.89 0.24
C ASN A 125 -1.00 9.52 1.62
N ALA A 126 -1.23 8.79 2.72
CA ALA A 126 -0.84 9.22 4.05
C ALA A 126 0.67 9.15 4.26
N ASN A 127 1.13 9.83 5.31
CA ASN A 127 2.53 9.78 5.68
C ASN A 127 2.88 8.45 6.34
N ARG A 128 4.17 8.10 6.29
CA ARG A 128 4.70 6.85 6.87
C ARG A 128 4.31 6.66 8.34
N SER A 129 4.39 7.73 9.15
CA SER A 129 4.08 7.65 10.59
C SER A 129 2.61 7.27 10.83
N HIS A 130 1.68 7.91 10.12
CA HIS A 130 0.25 7.62 10.18
C HIS A 130 -0.03 6.18 9.78
N ALA A 131 0.41 5.79 8.58
CA ALA A 131 0.26 4.45 8.04
C ALA A 131 0.68 3.37 9.05
N ARG A 132 1.88 3.50 9.60
CA ARG A 132 2.41 2.54 10.58
C ARG A 132 1.60 2.51 11.87
N LYS A 133 1.18 3.67 12.39
CA LYS A 133 0.32 3.73 13.60
C LYS A 133 -0.97 2.95 13.40
N VAL A 134 -1.63 3.17 12.26
CA VAL A 134 -2.89 2.50 11.92
C VAL A 134 -2.66 1.00 11.81
N LEU A 135 -1.64 0.58 11.05
CA LEU A 135 -1.32 -0.84 10.86
C LEU A 135 -0.95 -1.53 12.18
N ASP A 136 -0.17 -0.88 13.04
CA ASP A 136 0.18 -1.42 14.37
C ASP A 136 -1.07 -1.61 15.25
N LEU A 137 -1.91 -0.57 15.37
CA LEU A 137 -3.10 -0.61 16.24
C LEU A 137 -4.16 -1.60 15.78
N GLN A 138 -4.25 -1.86 14.46
CA GLN A 138 -5.14 -2.87 13.92
C GLN A 138 -4.58 -4.30 13.95
N GLY A 139 -3.32 -4.49 14.36
CA GLY A 139 -2.64 -5.79 14.37
C GLY A 139 -2.12 -6.24 13.00
N LEU A 140 -2.00 -5.32 12.04
CA LEU A 140 -1.64 -5.60 10.65
C LEU A 140 -0.12 -5.51 10.39
N ARG A 141 0.68 -5.03 11.35
CA ARG A 141 2.14 -4.96 11.22
C ARG A 141 2.77 -6.27 10.69
N PRO A 142 2.45 -7.47 11.23
CA PRO A 142 3.09 -8.71 10.77
C PRO A 142 2.77 -9.08 9.31
N ILE A 143 1.68 -8.54 8.74
CA ILE A 143 1.31 -8.77 7.34
C ILE A 143 2.16 -7.89 6.41
N PHE A 144 2.39 -6.64 6.79
CA PHE A 144 3.09 -5.65 5.97
C PHE A 144 4.54 -5.43 6.38
N THR A 145 5.15 -6.39 7.07
CA THR A 145 6.55 -6.32 7.45
C THR A 145 7.24 -7.66 7.22
N ARG A 146 8.56 -7.60 7.01
CA ARG A 146 9.44 -8.77 7.07
C ARG A 146 10.72 -8.42 7.82
N PRO A 147 11.47 -9.41 8.33
CA PRO A 147 12.83 -9.17 8.81
C PRO A 147 13.67 -8.52 7.71
N ARG A 148 14.38 -7.44 8.05
CA ARG A 148 15.23 -6.74 7.09
C ARG A 148 16.36 -7.67 6.62
N PRO A 149 16.61 -7.76 5.31
CA PRO A 149 17.76 -8.50 4.81
C PRO A 149 19.09 -7.89 5.28
N VAL A 150 20.00 -8.74 5.76
CA VAL A 150 21.32 -8.32 6.23
C VAL A 150 22.13 -7.73 5.06
N GLY A 151 22.79 -6.60 5.30
CA GLY A 151 23.64 -5.93 4.31
C GLY A 151 22.95 -4.88 3.44
N LEU A 152 21.63 -4.71 3.58
CA LEU A 152 20.93 -3.60 2.95
C LEU A 152 21.00 -2.33 3.82
N PRO A 153 21.20 -1.14 3.21
CA PRO A 153 21.14 0.10 3.95
C PRO A 153 19.73 0.29 4.53
N VAL A 154 19.65 0.98 5.68
CA VAL A 154 18.37 1.43 6.22
C VAL A 154 17.74 2.39 5.22
N LYS A 155 16.65 1.96 4.56
CA LYS A 155 15.98 2.74 3.49
C LYS A 155 15.02 3.81 4.04
N GLU A 156 14.75 3.82 5.35
CA GLU A 156 13.63 4.55 5.94
C GLU A 156 14.05 5.55 7.02
N TYR A 157 13.36 6.69 7.08
CA TYR A 157 13.53 7.70 8.13
C TYR A 157 12.66 7.38 9.36
N HIS A 158 13.21 7.65 10.55
CA HIS A 158 12.58 7.47 11.86
C HIS A 158 11.29 8.31 12.01
N ARG A 159 10.28 7.78 12.72
CA ARG A 159 9.18 8.59 13.26
C ARG A 159 9.77 9.57 14.29
N ILE A 160 9.11 10.72 14.53
CA ILE A 160 9.55 11.71 15.54
C ILE A 160 9.69 11.06 16.93
N ASP A 161 8.83 10.08 17.22
CA ASP A 161 8.75 9.44 18.54
C ASP A 161 9.55 8.12 18.63
N ASP A 162 10.09 7.61 17.51
CA ASP A 162 10.84 6.36 17.52
C ASP A 162 12.30 6.63 17.92
N GLU A 163 12.82 5.85 18.86
CA GLU A 163 14.24 5.86 19.17
C GLU A 163 15.05 5.50 17.91
N ALA A 164 16.19 6.17 17.71
CA ALA A 164 17.10 5.86 16.61
C ALA A 164 17.45 4.36 16.65
N GLY A 165 17.26 3.68 15.52
CA GLY A 165 17.52 2.25 15.37
C GLY A 165 16.36 1.32 15.75
N PHE A 166 15.23 1.83 16.26
CA PHE A 166 14.09 1.00 16.67
C PHE A 166 13.57 0.09 15.54
N GLU A 167 13.44 0.63 14.33
CA GLU A 167 12.93 -0.13 13.17
C GLU A 167 14.04 -0.75 12.32
N ASP A 168 15.30 -0.76 12.76
CA ASP A 168 16.43 -1.16 11.90
C ASP A 168 16.46 -2.64 11.51
N HIS A 169 15.65 -3.46 12.19
CA HIS A 169 15.55 -4.89 11.97
C HIS A 169 14.36 -5.28 11.09
N VAL A 170 13.52 -4.31 10.70
CA VAL A 170 12.29 -4.54 9.93
C VAL A 170 12.35 -3.84 8.58
N GLU A 171 11.80 -4.47 7.55
CA GLU A 171 11.46 -3.85 6.27
C GLU A 171 9.95 -3.83 6.12
N TRP A 172 9.39 -2.66 5.82
CA TRP A 172 7.96 -2.50 5.53
C TRP A 172 7.67 -2.84 4.07
N LEU A 173 6.59 -3.58 3.86
CA LEU A 173 6.07 -3.96 2.55
C LEU A 173 4.94 -3.00 2.18
N GLY A 174 5.31 -1.85 1.63
CA GLY A 174 4.36 -0.88 1.12
C GLY A 174 4.96 0.48 0.86
N PHE A 175 4.10 1.41 0.47
CA PHE A 175 4.51 2.70 -0.08
C PHE A 175 3.61 3.82 0.44
N SER A 176 4.23 4.75 1.18
CA SER A 176 3.63 6.01 1.64
C SER A 176 3.73 7.10 0.56
N TYR A 177 3.17 8.30 0.78
CA TYR A 177 3.38 9.39 -0.17
C TYR A 177 4.88 9.75 -0.29
N GLU A 178 5.65 9.64 0.79
CA GLU A 178 7.08 9.90 0.79
C GLU A 178 7.80 8.94 -0.16
N ASP A 179 7.40 7.67 -0.18
CA ASP A 179 7.97 6.66 -1.08
C ASP A 179 7.57 6.93 -2.53
N GLN A 180 6.29 7.26 -2.77
CA GLN A 180 5.79 7.64 -4.10
C GLN A 180 6.59 8.80 -4.70
N TRP A 181 6.80 9.86 -3.93
CA TRP A 181 7.51 11.05 -4.38
C TRP A 181 9.01 10.80 -4.58
N ARG A 182 9.64 10.03 -3.69
CA ARG A 182 11.03 9.62 -3.85
C ARG A 182 11.23 8.81 -5.14
N LEU A 183 10.31 7.89 -5.44
CA LEU A 183 10.37 7.01 -6.61
C LEU A 183 10.05 7.75 -7.93
N THR A 184 9.38 8.89 -7.88
CA THR A 184 8.96 9.67 -9.07
C THR A 184 9.79 10.94 -9.28
N ASN A 185 10.73 11.22 -8.37
CA ASN A 185 11.65 12.35 -8.48
C ASN A 185 12.37 12.38 -9.85
N PRO A 186 12.48 13.54 -10.52
CA PRO A 186 12.26 14.90 -10.01
C PRO A 186 10.81 15.41 -10.10
N VAL A 187 9.89 14.67 -10.71
CA VAL A 187 8.49 15.11 -10.86
C VAL A 187 7.63 14.29 -9.91
N ILE A 188 7.36 14.84 -8.74
CA ILE A 188 6.58 14.15 -7.71
C ILE A 188 5.22 13.71 -8.25
N ALA A 189 4.87 12.46 -8.01
CA ALA A 189 3.58 11.89 -8.33
C ALA A 189 3.12 10.98 -7.20
N ASN A 190 1.81 10.99 -6.93
CA ASN A 190 1.13 10.15 -5.96
C ASN A 190 -0.19 9.64 -6.55
N LYS A 191 -0.90 8.72 -5.89
CA LYS A 191 -2.26 8.32 -6.33
C LYS A 191 -3.15 9.57 -6.52
N PRO A 192 -3.86 9.73 -7.65
CA PRO A 192 -4.11 8.74 -8.72
C PRO A 192 -3.20 8.89 -9.96
N MET A 193 -2.09 9.64 -9.88
CA MET A 193 -1.23 9.89 -11.04
C MET A 193 -0.60 8.59 -11.56
N ARG A 194 -0.76 8.31 -12.85
CA ARG A 194 -0.25 7.09 -13.52
C ARG A 194 1.23 6.81 -13.22
N GLN A 195 2.05 7.86 -13.21
CA GLN A 195 3.49 7.77 -12.95
C GLN A 195 3.80 7.17 -11.58
N ALA A 196 2.94 7.38 -10.57
CA ALA A 196 3.11 6.78 -9.25
C ALA A 196 2.99 5.25 -9.36
N TYR A 197 1.95 4.73 -10.03
CA TYR A 197 1.75 3.29 -10.19
C TYR A 197 2.86 2.62 -11.01
N GLU A 198 3.32 3.27 -12.09
CA GLU A 198 4.45 2.78 -12.89
C GLU A 198 5.74 2.70 -12.06
N ALA A 199 6.00 3.71 -11.23
CA ALA A 199 7.16 3.72 -10.33
C ALA A 199 7.07 2.64 -9.24
N ILE A 200 5.87 2.37 -8.73
CA ILE A 200 5.63 1.32 -7.72
C ILE A 200 5.83 -0.07 -8.32
N TYR A 201 5.32 -0.32 -9.53
CA TYR A 201 5.59 -1.57 -10.25
C TYR A 201 7.09 -1.80 -10.39
N LYS A 202 7.83 -0.77 -10.83
CA LYS A 202 9.28 -0.84 -10.98
C LYS A 202 10.00 -1.06 -9.65
N ALA A 203 9.53 -0.45 -8.56
CA ALA A 203 10.08 -0.65 -7.23
C ALA A 203 9.91 -2.09 -6.73
N ILE A 204 8.76 -2.72 -7.00
CA ILE A 204 8.54 -4.14 -6.68
C ILE A 204 9.45 -5.03 -7.53
N GLU A 205 9.60 -4.75 -8.82
CA GLU A 205 10.53 -5.45 -9.71
C GLU A 205 11.98 -5.38 -9.19
N ASP A 206 12.43 -4.18 -8.80
CA ASP A 206 13.77 -3.96 -8.25
C ASP A 206 13.98 -4.67 -6.92
N GLN A 207 12.98 -4.66 -6.04
CA GLN A 207 13.03 -5.39 -4.76
C GLN A 207 13.19 -6.89 -4.99
N ILE A 208 12.47 -7.47 -5.96
CA ILE A 208 12.58 -8.89 -6.31
C ILE A 208 13.98 -9.22 -6.86
N ALA A 209 14.57 -8.34 -7.68
CA ALA A 209 15.91 -8.53 -8.22
C ALA A 209 17.00 -8.43 -7.13
N GLU A 210 16.86 -7.49 -6.20
CA GLU A 210 17.73 -7.35 -5.03
C GLU A 210 17.64 -8.61 -4.14
N ASP A 211 16.42 -9.07 -3.85
CA ASP A 211 16.19 -10.29 -3.08
C ASP A 211 16.82 -11.53 -3.74
N ALA A 212 16.69 -11.68 -5.07
CA ALA A 212 17.30 -12.78 -5.82
C ALA A 212 18.84 -12.77 -5.74
N THR A 213 19.44 -11.58 -5.73
CA THR A 213 20.89 -11.42 -5.60
C THR A 213 21.36 -11.84 -4.20
N LEU A 214 20.61 -11.49 -3.15
CA LEU A 214 20.90 -11.85 -1.77
C LEU A 214 20.77 -13.36 -1.53
N VAL A 215 19.74 -14.00 -2.09
CA VAL A 215 19.55 -15.47 -2.04
C VAL A 215 20.75 -16.19 -2.68
N THR A 216 21.20 -15.72 -3.84
CA THR A 216 22.35 -16.30 -4.56
C THR A 216 23.64 -16.18 -3.74
N THR A 217 23.92 -14.97 -3.22
CA THR A 217 25.14 -14.68 -2.44
C THR A 217 25.24 -15.54 -1.18
N THR A 218 24.13 -15.70 -0.45
CA THR A 218 24.07 -16.52 0.77
C THR A 218 24.32 -18.01 0.49
N THR A 219 23.93 -18.50 -0.68
CA THR A 219 24.15 -19.89 -1.09
C THR A 219 25.62 -20.14 -1.45
N THR A 220 26.30 -19.16 -2.04
CA THR A 220 27.73 -19.27 -2.40
C THR A 220 28.65 -19.22 -1.17
N THR A 221 28.38 -18.36 -0.18
CA THR A 221 29.20 -18.28 1.04
C THR A 221 29.08 -19.52 1.92
N ALA A 222 27.90 -20.12 2.04
CA ALA A 222 27.69 -21.37 2.78
C ALA A 222 28.49 -22.56 2.21
N GLY A 223 28.89 -22.52 0.94
CA GLY A 223 29.77 -23.53 0.32
C GLY A 223 31.26 -23.38 0.67
N SER A 224 31.65 -22.33 1.39
CA SER A 224 33.06 -21.98 1.66
C SER A 224 33.44 -21.89 3.14
N GLU A 225 32.50 -22.08 4.08
CA GLU A 225 32.77 -21.95 5.51
C GLU A 225 33.43 -23.21 6.09
N SER A 226 34.73 -23.07 6.41
CA SER A 226 35.45 -23.99 7.29
C SER A 226 34.92 -23.85 8.73
N ALA A 227 34.85 -24.98 9.44
CA ALA A 227 34.30 -25.13 10.77
C ALA A 227 35.02 -24.31 11.86
N PHE A 228 34.73 -23.01 12.02
CA PHE A 228 35.01 -22.24 13.24
C PHE A 228 34.20 -20.92 13.27
N ALA A 229 32.92 -20.97 13.59
CA ALA A 229 32.18 -19.83 14.15
C ALA A 229 30.91 -20.32 14.85
N SER A 230 30.86 -20.20 16.18
CA SER A 230 29.69 -20.47 17.03
C SER A 230 28.74 -19.26 17.07
N SER A 231 28.35 -18.76 15.91
CA SER A 231 27.28 -17.77 15.80
C SER A 231 25.97 -18.50 15.47
N PRO A 232 24.81 -18.07 16.01
CA PRO A 232 23.53 -18.63 15.59
C PRO A 232 23.43 -18.50 14.06
N PRO A 233 22.88 -19.51 13.35
CA PRO A 233 22.71 -19.41 11.91
C PRO A 233 21.93 -18.13 11.60
N LEU A 234 22.46 -17.28 10.72
CA LEU A 234 21.70 -16.17 10.16
C LEU A 234 20.38 -16.74 9.66
N ARG A 235 19.27 -16.45 10.36
CA ARG A 235 17.92 -16.74 9.85
C ARG A 235 17.89 -16.19 8.44
N LYS A 236 17.64 -17.05 7.44
CA LYS A 236 17.52 -16.63 6.04
C LYS A 236 16.40 -15.59 5.99
N SER A 237 16.75 -14.31 5.89
CA SER A 237 15.78 -13.22 5.89
C SER A 237 14.87 -13.24 4.65
N ILE A 238 15.28 -13.97 3.60
CA ILE A 238 14.60 -14.05 2.31
C ILE A 238 14.46 -15.53 1.90
N SER A 239 13.25 -15.94 1.53
CA SER A 239 12.96 -17.27 0.98
C SER A 239 13.22 -17.33 -0.52
N ALA A 240 14.06 -18.28 -0.97
CA ALA A 240 14.31 -18.52 -2.39
C ALA A 240 13.04 -18.83 -3.18
N LYS A 241 12.13 -19.64 -2.60
CA LYS A 241 10.86 -20.01 -3.25
C LYS A 241 9.90 -18.83 -3.34
N GLU A 242 9.89 -17.94 -2.35
CA GLU A 242 9.13 -16.70 -2.41
C GLU A 242 9.64 -15.82 -3.56
N VAL A 243 10.96 -15.68 -3.71
CA VAL A 243 11.58 -14.92 -4.82
C VAL A 243 11.24 -15.53 -6.17
N GLU A 244 11.43 -16.84 -6.34
CA GLU A 244 11.06 -17.56 -7.57
C GLU A 244 9.56 -17.38 -7.90
N ASN A 245 8.70 -17.48 -6.88
CA ASN A 245 7.27 -17.26 -7.04
C ASN A 245 6.98 -15.82 -7.49
N LYS A 246 7.58 -14.81 -6.86
CA LYS A 246 7.42 -13.41 -7.25
C LYS A 246 7.90 -13.17 -8.70
N GLN A 247 9.07 -13.68 -9.07
CA GLN A 247 9.61 -13.56 -10.44
C GLN A 247 8.71 -14.21 -11.49
N ALA A 248 8.15 -15.38 -11.19
CA ALA A 248 7.25 -16.08 -12.12
C ALA A 248 5.88 -15.39 -12.31
N HIS A 249 5.50 -14.48 -11.41
CA HIS A 249 4.15 -13.90 -11.36
C HIS A 249 4.09 -12.39 -11.42
N LEU A 250 5.20 -11.65 -11.34
CA LEU A 250 5.15 -10.19 -11.48
C LEU A 250 4.90 -9.83 -12.95
N ARG A 251 3.66 -9.42 -13.24
CA ARG A 251 3.18 -8.95 -14.54
C ARG A 251 1.93 -8.10 -14.33
N PRO A 252 1.65 -7.10 -15.19
CA PRO A 252 0.56 -6.14 -14.97
C PRO A 252 -0.79 -6.77 -14.62
N GLU A 253 -1.19 -7.84 -15.29
CA GLU A 253 -2.47 -8.52 -15.04
C GLU A 253 -2.58 -9.18 -13.65
N ASN A 254 -1.45 -9.43 -12.99
CA ASN A 254 -1.39 -10.02 -11.64
C ASN A 254 -1.29 -8.97 -10.53
N LEU A 255 -1.24 -7.68 -10.84
CA LEU A 255 -1.38 -6.63 -9.84
C LEU A 255 -2.85 -6.32 -9.61
N VAL A 256 -3.20 -6.04 -8.36
CA VAL A 256 -4.56 -5.63 -7.98
C VAL A 256 -4.48 -4.42 -7.06
N MET A 257 -5.10 -3.32 -7.47
CA MET A 257 -5.29 -2.15 -6.61
C MET A 257 -6.54 -2.33 -5.75
N VAL A 258 -6.44 -2.13 -4.44
CA VAL A 258 -7.59 -2.12 -3.51
C VAL A 258 -7.68 -0.73 -2.90
N ASP A 259 -8.77 0.00 -3.18
CA ASP A 259 -8.93 1.40 -2.79
C ASP A 259 -10.42 1.75 -2.64
N ASP A 260 -10.75 2.64 -1.73
CA ASP A 260 -12.11 3.19 -1.58
C ASP A 260 -12.38 4.33 -2.58
N SER A 261 -11.33 5.00 -3.05
CA SER A 261 -11.44 6.12 -3.97
C SER A 261 -11.46 5.66 -5.41
N LEU A 262 -12.58 5.93 -6.09
CA LEU A 262 -12.75 5.52 -7.48
C LEU A 262 -11.69 6.13 -8.44
N MET A 263 -11.21 7.35 -8.17
CA MET A 263 -10.16 7.96 -9.01
C MET A 263 -8.82 7.21 -8.92
N ASN A 264 -8.55 6.49 -7.82
CA ASN A 264 -7.31 5.76 -7.60
C ASN A 264 -7.25 4.42 -8.35
N ILE A 265 -8.34 3.96 -8.97
CA ILE A 265 -8.35 2.69 -9.71
C ILE A 265 -8.25 2.88 -11.24
N ASP A 266 -8.39 4.11 -11.74
CA ASP A 266 -8.34 4.41 -13.18
C ASP A 266 -6.99 4.01 -13.79
N ALA A 267 -5.90 4.57 -13.26
CA ALA A 267 -4.56 4.27 -13.76
C ALA A 267 -4.19 2.77 -13.66
N PRO A 268 -4.44 2.06 -12.54
CA PRO A 268 -4.31 0.60 -12.49
C PRO A 268 -5.04 -0.12 -13.62
N LEU A 269 -6.32 0.19 -13.84
CA LEU A 269 -7.12 -0.47 -14.87
C LEU A 269 -6.61 -0.20 -16.29
N GLU A 270 -6.12 1.01 -16.56
CA GLU A 270 -5.46 1.39 -17.82
C GLU A 270 -4.09 0.71 -18.01
N LEU A 271 -3.37 0.43 -16.93
CA LEU A 271 -2.11 -0.30 -16.92
C LEU A 271 -2.32 -1.82 -17.08
N GLY A 272 -3.57 -2.28 -17.17
CA GLY A 272 -3.92 -3.69 -17.31
C GLY A 272 -4.04 -4.45 -15.99
N TRP A 273 -3.98 -3.76 -14.85
CA TRP A 273 -4.14 -4.37 -13.54
C TRP A 273 -5.60 -4.75 -13.27
N GLY A 274 -5.80 -5.57 -12.23
CA GLY A 274 -7.09 -5.70 -11.57
C GLY A 274 -7.32 -4.57 -10.57
N ALA A 275 -8.57 -4.41 -10.14
CA ALA A 275 -8.93 -3.50 -9.07
C ALA A 275 -10.09 -4.08 -8.23
N VAL A 276 -10.05 -3.81 -6.94
CA VAL A 276 -11.17 -4.00 -6.01
C VAL A 276 -11.54 -2.64 -5.46
N TRP A 277 -12.71 -2.15 -5.85
CA TRP A 277 -13.23 -0.88 -5.36
C TRP A 277 -14.08 -1.12 -4.10
N TYR A 278 -13.68 -0.53 -2.98
CA TYR A 278 -14.49 -0.50 -1.77
C TYR A 278 -15.49 0.64 -1.84
N ALA A 279 -16.72 0.32 -2.24
CA ALA A 279 -17.78 1.28 -2.42
C ALA A 279 -18.55 1.48 -1.11
N HIS A 280 -18.27 2.57 -0.41
CA HIS A 280 -18.97 2.97 0.81
C HIS A 280 -20.42 3.38 0.53
N ASP A 281 -21.26 3.28 1.57
CA ASP A 281 -22.66 3.69 1.54
C ASP A 281 -23.45 3.11 0.33
N LYS A 282 -24.16 3.98 -0.40
CA LYS A 282 -24.94 3.68 -1.60
C LYS A 282 -24.21 4.07 -2.89
N GLN A 283 -22.89 4.21 -2.85
CA GLN A 283 -22.12 4.54 -4.04
C GLN A 283 -22.28 3.44 -5.10
N GLU A 284 -22.44 3.81 -6.35
CA GLU A 284 -22.49 2.87 -7.48
C GLU A 284 -21.45 3.27 -8.51
N LEU A 285 -21.00 2.30 -9.31
CA LEU A 285 -20.11 2.61 -10.42
C LEU A 285 -20.83 3.56 -11.38
N PRO A 286 -20.18 4.66 -11.81
CA PRO A 286 -20.79 5.57 -12.76
C PRO A 286 -20.95 4.85 -14.11
N THR A 287 -22.12 5.03 -14.71
CA THR A 287 -22.50 4.43 -16.00
C THR A 287 -22.59 5.45 -17.14
N ASP A 288 -22.68 6.74 -16.82
CA ASP A 288 -22.78 7.82 -17.79
C ASP A 288 -21.45 8.54 -18.00
N VAL A 289 -20.93 8.49 -19.22
CA VAL A 289 -19.67 9.12 -19.64
C VAL A 289 -19.68 10.65 -19.46
N ASN A 290 -20.85 11.28 -19.52
CA ASN A 290 -20.95 12.74 -19.30
C ASN A 290 -20.74 13.12 -17.84
N SER A 291 -21.02 12.20 -16.91
CA SER A 291 -20.83 12.38 -15.48
C SER A 291 -19.45 11.94 -15.00
N ASN A 292 -18.85 10.94 -15.66
CA ASN A 292 -17.53 10.43 -15.37
C ASN A 292 -16.90 9.85 -16.64
N ALA A 293 -15.79 10.44 -17.10
CA ALA A 293 -15.11 10.04 -18.33
C ALA A 293 -14.60 8.58 -18.31
N SER A 294 -14.37 8.01 -17.12
CA SER A 294 -13.89 6.65 -16.90
C SER A 294 -15.01 5.60 -16.86
N ALA A 295 -16.29 5.98 -16.99
CA ALA A 295 -17.42 5.03 -16.99
C ALA A 295 -17.26 3.87 -18.01
N PRO A 296 -16.81 4.10 -19.27
CA PRO A 296 -16.55 3.00 -20.20
C PRO A 296 -15.42 2.06 -19.75
N LEU A 297 -14.38 2.60 -19.09
CA LEU A 297 -13.27 1.81 -18.54
C LEU A 297 -13.77 0.86 -17.45
N TYR A 298 -14.61 1.35 -16.53
CA TYR A 298 -15.20 0.53 -15.47
C TYR A 298 -16.10 -0.57 -16.03
N ALA A 299 -16.97 -0.24 -17.00
CA ALA A 299 -17.84 -1.21 -17.63
C ALA A 299 -17.05 -2.35 -18.30
N ALA A 300 -15.98 -2.01 -19.03
CA ALA A 300 -15.09 -3.01 -19.64
C ALA A 300 -14.32 -3.84 -18.60
N ALA A 301 -13.85 -3.20 -17.53
CA ALA A 301 -13.14 -3.89 -16.46
C ALA A 301 -14.04 -4.88 -15.69
N VAL A 302 -15.28 -4.50 -15.38
CA VAL A 302 -16.29 -5.41 -14.78
C VAL A 302 -16.61 -6.57 -15.72
N ALA A 303 -16.85 -6.29 -17.00
CA ALA A 303 -17.17 -7.33 -18.00
C ALA A 303 -16.03 -8.35 -18.15
N SER A 304 -14.77 -7.90 -18.07
CA SER A 304 -13.59 -8.77 -18.09
C SER A 304 -13.29 -9.46 -16.74
N GLY A 305 -14.01 -9.11 -15.67
CA GLY A 305 -13.78 -9.62 -14.32
C GLY A 305 -12.62 -8.99 -13.55
N ARG A 306 -11.92 -8.01 -14.15
CA ARG A 306 -10.76 -7.32 -13.55
C ARG A 306 -11.14 -6.27 -12.52
N LEU A 307 -12.37 -5.74 -12.55
CA LEU A 307 -12.89 -4.85 -11.51
C LEU A 307 -13.94 -5.58 -10.68
N GLN A 308 -13.71 -5.67 -9.37
CA GLN A 308 -14.69 -6.12 -8.39
C GLN A 308 -15.13 -4.95 -7.52
N VAL A 309 -16.39 -4.96 -7.10
CA VAL A 309 -16.93 -3.97 -6.16
C VAL A 309 -17.33 -4.70 -4.88
N ILE A 310 -16.86 -4.20 -3.75
CA ILE A 310 -17.16 -4.74 -2.41
C ILE A 310 -17.83 -3.68 -1.54
N ARG A 311 -18.61 -4.12 -0.55
CA ARG A 311 -19.30 -3.25 0.43
C ARG A 311 -18.74 -3.38 1.84
N SER A 312 -17.85 -4.34 2.03
CA SER A 312 -17.06 -4.52 3.23
C SER A 312 -15.68 -5.00 2.83
N ILE A 313 -14.64 -4.49 3.49
CA ILE A 313 -13.26 -4.97 3.31
C ILE A 313 -13.14 -6.49 3.52
N LEU A 314 -14.02 -7.11 4.33
CA LEU A 314 -14.04 -8.56 4.57
C LEU A 314 -14.48 -9.39 3.34
N GLU A 315 -14.99 -8.75 2.29
CA GLU A 315 -15.29 -9.40 1.00
C GLU A 315 -14.07 -9.49 0.09
N LEU A 316 -12.94 -8.84 0.44
CA LEU A 316 -11.76 -8.72 -0.40
C LEU A 316 -11.24 -10.08 -0.88
N LYS A 317 -11.19 -11.09 0.00
CA LYS A 317 -10.75 -12.43 -0.37
C LYS A 317 -11.56 -13.00 -1.53
N THR A 318 -12.88 -12.97 -1.42
CA THR A 318 -13.80 -13.46 -2.45
C THR A 318 -13.63 -12.67 -3.76
N ALA A 319 -13.45 -11.35 -3.68
CA ALA A 319 -13.19 -10.52 -4.85
C ALA A 319 -11.87 -10.91 -5.55
N VAL A 320 -10.80 -11.11 -4.78
CA VAL A 320 -9.48 -11.51 -5.31
C VAL A 320 -9.53 -12.89 -5.95
N GLU A 321 -10.26 -13.85 -5.36
CA GLU A 321 -10.50 -15.16 -5.96
C GLU A 321 -11.20 -15.06 -7.33
N ARG A 322 -12.17 -14.15 -7.48
CA ARG A 322 -12.84 -13.90 -8.78
C ARG A 322 -11.90 -13.31 -9.81
N ILE A 323 -11.03 -12.38 -9.42
CA ILE A 323 -9.99 -11.81 -10.31
C ILE A 323 -9.02 -12.91 -10.77
N CYS A 324 -8.55 -13.78 -9.86
CA CYS A 324 -7.71 -14.93 -10.21
C CYS A 324 -8.36 -15.84 -11.27
N VAL A 325 -9.66 -16.13 -11.12
CA VAL A 325 -10.42 -16.95 -12.08
C VAL A 325 -10.52 -16.24 -13.43
N ALA A 326 -10.77 -14.93 -13.44
CA ALA A 326 -10.84 -14.13 -14.66
C ALA A 326 -9.50 -14.15 -15.43
N ASN A 327 -8.39 -13.89 -14.73
CA ASN A 327 -7.04 -13.89 -15.33
C ASN A 327 -6.66 -15.25 -15.93
N SER A 328 -7.10 -16.36 -15.31
CA SER A 328 -6.82 -17.71 -15.82
C SER A 328 -7.58 -18.04 -17.12
N ARG A 329 -8.74 -17.41 -17.34
CA ARG A 329 -9.54 -17.58 -18.56
C ARG A 329 -8.94 -16.82 -19.73
N SER A 330 -8.42 -15.62 -19.50
CA SER A 330 -7.80 -14.80 -20.56
C SER A 330 -6.47 -15.35 -21.07
N THR A 331 -5.73 -16.12 -20.27
CA THR A 331 -4.49 -16.76 -20.72
C THR A 331 -4.72 -18.04 -21.54
N SER A 332 -5.94 -18.56 -21.57
CA SER A 332 -6.31 -19.80 -22.26
C SER A 332 -7.00 -19.58 -23.62
N SER A 333 -7.22 -18.32 -23.99
CA SER A 333 -7.89 -17.86 -25.22
C SER A 333 -6.91 -17.20 -26.18
#